data_AF-A0A521CSE4-F1
#
_entry.id   AF-A0A521CSE4-F1
#
_cell.length_a   1.000
_cell.length_b   1.000
_cell.length_c   1.000
_cell.angle_alpha   90.00
_cell.angle_beta   90.00
_cell.angle_gamma   90.00
#
_symmetry.space_group_name_H-M   'P 1'
#
loop_
_entity.id
_entity.type
_entity.pdbx_description
1 polymer ?
#
loop_
_entity_poly.entity_id
_entity_poly.type
_entity_poly.pdbx_seq_one_letter_code
_entity_poly.pdbx_strand_id
1 'polypeptide(L)'
;MTTPIPDFNIIEGLKNGGPQRPAFERTLYQTFFYFIKQGVFKYGIDEEYAASCYSDTIISVIHNIVEGKFEGRSALKSYCYQIFSNKCVDHLRKETTNKRQVYQTTSIDSLVFELPDGARNVVQQIIAKEQWAGITQKLQELGDKCREILLYFEDGYSDKDIAGFMLYNSADVVKTSRLRCLEKLRKMMNIKQSL
;
A
#
# COMPACT_ATOMS: atom_id res chain seq x y z
N MET A 1 17.62 17.19 13.73
CA MET A 1 16.25 17.50 14.19
C MET A 1 15.45 17.86 12.95
N THR A 2 14.67 16.92 12.41
CA THR A 2 13.75 17.21 11.31
C THR A 2 12.50 17.85 11.90
N THR A 3 12.19 19.07 11.47
CA THR A 3 10.93 19.74 11.80
C THR A 3 9.77 18.86 11.34
N PRO A 4 8.74 18.64 12.18
CA PRO A 4 7.58 17.86 11.78
C PRO A 4 6.88 18.57 10.61
N ILE A 5 6.76 17.87 9.48
CA ILE A 5 6.04 18.37 8.31
C ILE A 5 4.57 18.52 8.69
N PRO A 6 3.92 19.67 8.45
CA PRO A 6 2.50 19.84 8.75
C PRO A 6 1.63 18.83 8.00
N ASP A 7 0.55 18.36 8.63
CA ASP A 7 -0.41 17.41 8.04
C ASP A 7 -0.88 17.86 6.64
N PHE A 8 -1.13 19.15 6.46
CA PHE A 8 -1.52 19.74 5.18
C PHE A 8 -0.53 19.43 4.05
N ASN A 9 0.77 19.57 4.31
CA ASN A 9 1.81 19.31 3.31
C ASN A 9 1.88 17.82 2.95
N ILE A 10 1.66 16.93 3.93
CA ILE A 10 1.59 15.48 3.70
C ILE A 10 0.39 15.17 2.80
N ILE A 11 -0.78 15.73 3.11
CA ILE A 11 -2.03 15.50 2.37
C ILE A 11 -1.89 15.99 0.92
N GLU A 12 -1.41 17.21 0.71
CA GLU A 12 -1.22 17.78 -0.64
C GLU A 12 -0.17 16.99 -1.43
N GLY A 13 0.94 16.61 -0.80
CA GLY A 13 1.97 15.80 -1.45
C GLY A 13 1.46 14.44 -1.91
N LEU A 14 0.57 13.80 -1.13
CA LEU A 14 -0.08 12.54 -1.51
C LEU A 14 -1.10 12.72 -2.64
N LYS A 15 -1.88 13.82 -2.62
CA LYS A 15 -2.89 14.11 -3.65
C LYS A 15 -2.28 14.43 -5.00
N ASN A 16 -1.23 15.25 -5.02
CA ASN A 16 -0.59 15.69 -6.26
C ASN A 16 0.16 14.55 -6.97
N GLY A 17 0.57 13.53 -6.23
CA GLY A 17 1.36 12.43 -6.78
C GLY A 17 2.72 12.88 -7.31
N GLY A 18 3.20 12.15 -8.31
CA GLY A 18 4.49 12.39 -8.97
C GLY A 18 5.69 11.84 -8.20
N PRO A 19 6.92 12.08 -8.71
CA PRO A 19 8.16 11.50 -8.19
C PRO A 19 8.46 11.80 -6.70
N GLN A 20 7.84 12.84 -6.15
CA GLN A 20 7.93 13.21 -4.73
C GLN A 20 6.97 12.44 -3.81
N ARG A 21 5.93 11.80 -4.35
CA ARG A 21 4.91 11.09 -3.58
C ARG A 21 5.49 10.05 -2.61
N PRO A 22 6.49 9.23 -2.99
CA PRO A 22 7.10 8.28 -2.06
C PRO A 22 7.71 8.92 -0.80
N ALA A 23 8.16 10.18 -0.88
CA ALA A 23 8.68 10.90 0.28
C ALA A 23 7.55 11.26 1.26
N PHE A 24 6.36 11.63 0.76
CA PHE A 24 5.20 11.92 1.58
C PHE A 24 4.59 10.66 2.18
N GLU A 25 4.55 9.55 1.43
CA GLU A 25 4.14 8.23 1.94
C GLU A 25 5.04 7.78 3.09
N ARG A 26 6.37 7.88 2.92
CA ARG A 26 7.34 7.60 3.98
C ARG A 26 7.15 8.50 5.20
N THR A 27 6.93 9.80 4.98
CA THR A 27 6.68 10.76 6.06
C THR A 27 5.44 10.37 6.85
N LEU A 28 4.32 10.07 6.18
CA LEU A 28 3.09 9.62 6.83
C LEU A 28 3.32 8.34 7.64
N TYR A 29 3.99 7.34 7.05
CA TYR A 29 4.31 6.08 7.71
C TYR A 29 5.18 6.27 8.96
N GLN A 30 6.14 7.20 8.95
CA GLN A 30 7.01 7.45 10.10
C GLN A 30 6.33 8.28 11.19
N THR A 31 5.43 9.21 10.81
CA THR A 31 4.80 10.16 11.72
C THR A 31 4.00 9.49 12.83
N PHE A 32 3.32 8.38 12.53
CA PHE A 32 2.44 7.69 13.47
C PHE A 32 2.95 6.30 13.90
N PHE A 33 4.23 5.99 13.68
CA PHE A 33 4.80 4.66 13.93
C PHE A 33 4.64 4.18 15.38
N TYR A 34 4.55 5.12 16.33
CA TYR A 34 4.28 4.82 17.74
C TYR A 34 2.91 4.17 18.00
N PHE A 35 1.97 4.18 17.03
CA PHE A 35 0.72 3.44 17.12
C PHE A 35 0.94 1.93 17.26
N ILE A 36 2.02 1.38 16.72
CA ILE A 36 2.35 -0.05 16.87
C ILE A 36 2.47 -0.41 18.35
N LYS A 37 3.24 0.38 19.11
CA LYS A 37 3.35 0.20 20.56
C LYS A 37 2.00 0.37 21.26
N GLN A 38 1.20 1.34 20.86
CA GLN A 38 -0.16 1.50 21.40
C GLN A 38 -1.05 0.30 21.11
N GLY A 39 -0.90 -0.33 19.94
CA GLY A 39 -1.52 -1.59 19.55
C GLY A 39 -1.24 -2.68 20.56
N VAL A 40 0.04 -2.93 20.80
CA VAL A 40 0.52 -3.93 21.77
C VAL A 40 -0.01 -3.66 23.16
N PHE A 41 0.16 -2.44 23.68
CA PHE A 41 -0.24 -2.12 25.06
C PHE A 41 -1.76 -2.10 25.28
N LYS A 42 -2.54 -1.58 24.32
CA LYS A 42 -3.97 -1.36 24.49
C LYS A 42 -4.81 -2.58 24.12
N TYR A 43 -4.42 -3.30 23.07
CA TYR A 43 -5.19 -4.42 22.53
C TYR A 43 -4.58 -5.78 22.88
N GLY A 44 -3.37 -5.82 23.45
CA GLY A 44 -2.71 -7.06 23.84
C GLY A 44 -2.33 -7.95 22.65
N ILE A 45 -2.27 -7.39 21.43
CA ILE A 45 -1.79 -8.09 20.25
C ILE A 45 -0.25 -8.06 20.23
N ASP A 46 0.37 -9.01 19.54
CA ASP A 46 1.81 -9.00 19.35
C ASP A 46 2.25 -7.80 18.49
N GLU A 47 3.55 -7.50 18.54
CA GLU A 47 4.13 -6.39 17.79
C GLU A 47 4.00 -6.59 16.27
N GLU A 48 3.99 -7.85 15.84
CA GLU A 48 3.91 -8.26 14.44
C GLU A 48 2.54 -7.94 13.83
N TYR A 49 1.45 -8.35 14.48
CA TYR A 49 0.09 -8.02 14.08
C TYR A 49 -0.19 -6.53 14.26
N ALA A 50 0.38 -5.88 15.28
CA ALA A 50 0.26 -4.43 15.43
C ALA A 50 0.94 -3.67 14.27
N ALA A 51 2.12 -4.12 13.83
CA ALA A 51 2.83 -3.58 12.66
C ALA A 51 2.07 -3.82 11.35
N SER A 52 1.44 -4.99 11.20
CA SER A 52 0.56 -5.30 10.07
C SER A 52 -0.67 -4.36 10.04
N CYS A 53 -1.41 -4.25 11.17
CA CYS A 53 -2.55 -3.34 11.29
C CYS A 53 -2.16 -1.89 11.01
N TYR A 54 -0.98 -1.48 11.44
CA TYR A 54 -0.45 -0.13 11.17
C TYR A 54 -0.17 0.08 9.68
N SER A 55 0.54 -0.84 9.03
CA SER A 55 0.88 -0.74 7.61
C SER A 55 -0.39 -0.66 6.75
N ASP A 56 -1.35 -1.53 7.02
CA ASP A 56 -2.67 -1.53 6.40
C ASP A 56 -3.44 -0.22 6.63
N THR A 57 -3.30 0.38 7.82
CA THR A 57 -3.90 1.68 8.13
C THR A 57 -3.33 2.75 7.23
N ILE A 58 -2.00 2.82 7.11
CA ILE A 58 -1.33 3.82 6.28
C ILE A 58 -1.74 3.68 4.81
N ILE A 59 -1.79 2.45 4.28
CA ILE A 59 -2.28 2.17 2.92
C ILE A 59 -3.72 2.67 2.74
N SER A 60 -4.61 2.35 3.69
CA SER A 60 -6.01 2.77 3.64
C SER A 60 -6.16 4.30 3.70
N VAL A 61 -5.35 4.97 4.52
CA VAL A 61 -5.35 6.43 4.66
C VAL A 61 -4.87 7.11 3.38
N ILE A 62 -3.76 6.64 2.80
CA ILE A 62 -3.24 7.17 1.52
C ILE A 62 -4.31 7.03 0.44
N HIS A 63 -4.92 5.85 0.33
CA HIS A 63 -5.99 5.60 -0.64
C HIS A 63 -7.17 6.56 -0.45
N ASN A 64 -7.64 6.74 0.80
CA ASN A 64 -8.75 7.65 1.09
C ASN A 64 -8.40 9.12 0.83
N ILE A 65 -7.15 9.53 1.02
CA ILE A 65 -6.69 10.90 0.70
C ILE A 65 -6.68 11.12 -0.81
N VAL A 66 -6.12 10.17 -1.56
CA VAL A 66 -5.95 10.25 -3.02
C VAL A 66 -7.29 10.19 -3.74
N GLU A 67 -8.24 9.39 -3.25
CA GLU A 67 -9.60 9.33 -3.79
C GLU A 67 -10.50 10.48 -3.30
N GLY A 68 -9.99 11.38 -2.46
CA GLY A 68 -10.77 12.51 -1.93
C GLY A 68 -11.83 12.12 -0.88
N LYS A 69 -11.80 10.89 -0.37
CA LYS A 69 -12.67 10.42 0.73
C LYS A 69 -12.32 11.08 2.08
N PHE A 70 -11.08 11.53 2.25
CA PHE A 70 -10.67 12.31 3.42
C PHE A 70 -10.97 13.80 3.22
N GLU A 71 -12.05 14.28 3.85
CA GLU A 71 -12.53 15.66 3.74
C GLU A 71 -11.85 16.65 4.73
N GLY A 72 -10.90 16.19 5.56
CA GLY A 72 -10.23 17.07 6.54
C GLY A 72 -11.10 17.50 7.73
N ARG A 73 -12.26 16.86 7.95
CA ARG A 73 -13.14 17.11 9.12
C ARG A 73 -12.52 16.71 10.46
N SER A 74 -11.44 15.92 10.43
CA SER A 74 -10.67 15.52 11.61
C SER A 74 -9.18 15.69 11.34
N ALA A 75 -8.40 15.85 12.41
CA ALA A 75 -6.94 15.82 12.30
C ALA A 75 -6.47 14.49 11.70
N LEU A 76 -5.42 14.51 10.89
CA LEU A 76 -4.90 13.33 10.20
C LEU A 76 -4.57 12.21 11.19
N LYS A 77 -3.95 12.58 12.33
CA LYS A 77 -3.70 11.68 13.45
C LYS A 77 -4.95 10.93 13.91
N SER A 78 -6.06 11.66 14.14
CA SER A 78 -7.31 11.07 14.64
C SER A 78 -7.93 10.14 13.62
N TYR A 79 -7.86 10.50 12.33
CA TYR A 79 -8.34 9.67 11.24
C TYR A 79 -7.54 8.36 11.11
N CYS A 80 -6.21 8.45 11.12
CA CYS A 80 -5.32 7.29 11.15
C CYS A 80 -5.61 6.40 12.36
N TYR A 81 -5.73 6.98 13.55
CA TYR A 81 -5.95 6.22 14.78
C TYR A 81 -7.30 5.48 14.76
N GLN A 82 -8.35 6.10 14.22
CA GLN A 82 -9.66 5.45 14.10
C GLN A 82 -9.56 4.18 13.24
N ILE A 83 -8.95 4.27 12.06
CA ILE A 83 -8.78 3.13 11.16
C ILE A 83 -7.90 2.05 11.82
N PHE A 84 -6.79 2.44 12.44
CA PHE A 84 -5.90 1.53 13.16
C PHE A 84 -6.63 0.78 14.28
N SER A 85 -7.38 1.51 15.11
CA SER A 85 -8.12 0.92 16.22
C SER A 85 -9.16 -0.10 15.76
N ASN A 86 -9.85 0.18 14.65
CA ASN A 86 -10.80 -0.76 14.06
C ASN A 86 -10.09 -2.04 13.59
N LYS A 87 -8.94 -1.93 12.91
CA LYS A 87 -8.16 -3.08 12.45
C LYS A 87 -7.66 -3.95 13.61
N CYS A 88 -7.17 -3.35 14.69
CA CYS A 88 -6.77 -4.10 15.89
C CYS A 88 -7.96 -4.85 16.53
N VAL A 89 -9.13 -4.21 16.60
CA VAL A 89 -10.36 -4.85 17.12
C VAL A 89 -10.81 -6.00 16.22
N ASP A 90 -10.76 -5.83 14.90
CA ASP A 90 -11.13 -6.87 13.95
C ASP A 90 -10.18 -8.08 14.01
N HIS A 91 -8.88 -7.84 14.22
CA HIS A 91 -7.91 -8.90 14.50
C HIS A 91 -8.31 -9.70 15.75
N LEU A 92 -8.61 -9.01 16.86
CA LEU A 92 -8.99 -9.65 18.11
C LEU A 92 -10.33 -10.42 17.99
N ARG A 93 -11.27 -9.93 17.19
CA ARG A 93 -12.53 -10.63 16.90
C ARG A 93 -12.28 -11.94 16.16
N LYS A 94 -11.36 -11.96 15.19
CA LYS A 94 -10.97 -13.19 14.49
C LYS A 94 -10.33 -14.20 15.44
N GLU A 95 -9.41 -13.76 16.30
CA GLU A 95 -8.82 -14.62 17.32
C GLU A 95 -9.86 -15.21 18.30
N THR A 96 -10.80 -14.39 18.76
CA THR A 96 -11.83 -14.81 19.73
C THR A 96 -12.87 -15.72 19.09
N THR A 97 -13.24 -15.47 17.84
CA THR A 97 -14.18 -16.31 17.07
C THR A 97 -13.55 -17.64 16.69
N ASN A 98 -12.27 -17.66 16.31
CA ASN A 98 -11.51 -18.89 16.05
C ASN A 98 -11.36 -19.74 17.32
N LYS A 99 -11.19 -19.12 18.51
CA LYS A 99 -11.20 -19.84 19.80
C LYS A 99 -12.58 -20.42 20.16
N ARG A 100 -13.69 -19.80 19.73
CA ARG A 100 -15.05 -20.34 19.92
C ARG A 100 -15.45 -21.39 18.87
N GLN A 101 -14.86 -21.36 17.67
CA GLN A 101 -15.16 -22.30 16.58
C GLN A 101 -14.54 -23.69 16.72
N VAL A 102 -13.72 -23.94 17.76
CA VAL A 102 -13.24 -25.31 18.07
C VAL A 102 -14.40 -26.29 18.38
N TYR A 103 -15.63 -25.80 18.56
CA TYR A 103 -16.82 -26.65 18.76
C TYR A 103 -17.75 -26.83 17.55
N GLN A 104 -17.62 -26.07 16.43
CA GLN A 104 -18.52 -26.26 15.29
C GLN A 104 -17.83 -26.03 13.94
N THR A 105 -18.09 -26.98 13.06
CA THR A 105 -17.47 -27.29 11.77
C THR A 105 -17.41 -26.17 10.73
N THR A 106 -16.27 -26.15 10.02
CA THR A 106 -16.02 -25.83 8.61
C THR A 106 -16.74 -24.63 7.99
N SER A 107 -15.97 -23.60 7.62
CA SER A 107 -16.02 -23.01 6.26
C SER A 107 -14.72 -22.26 5.95
N ILE A 108 -14.30 -22.48 4.72
CA ILE A 108 -13.05 -22.12 4.03
C ILE A 108 -13.13 -20.66 3.57
N ASP A 109 -12.11 -19.84 3.85
CA ASP A 109 -11.18 -19.45 2.79
C ASP A 109 -9.86 -18.90 3.36
N SER A 110 -8.79 -19.48 2.84
CA SER A 110 -7.44 -19.43 3.38
C SER A 110 -6.67 -18.30 2.69
N LEU A 111 -6.62 -17.12 3.30
CA LEU A 111 -5.63 -16.11 2.95
C LEU A 111 -4.27 -16.54 3.51
N VAL A 112 -3.58 -17.37 2.72
CA VAL A 112 -2.20 -17.80 2.94
C VAL A 112 -1.27 -16.62 2.71
N PHE A 113 -0.58 -16.23 3.80
CA PHE A 113 0.80 -15.72 3.92
C PHE A 113 1.19 -14.46 3.12
N GLU A 114 1.97 -13.53 3.67
CA GLU A 114 3.23 -13.74 4.40
C GLU A 114 3.40 -12.79 5.61
N LEU A 115 3.98 -13.35 6.67
CA LEU A 115 4.45 -12.69 7.90
C LEU A 115 5.70 -11.80 7.59
N PRO A 116 6.04 -10.82 8.45
CA PRO A 116 7.06 -9.80 8.23
C PRO A 116 8.45 -10.26 8.70
N ASP A 117 9.48 -9.92 7.93
CA ASP A 117 10.86 -10.14 8.35
C ASP A 117 11.50 -8.82 8.82
N GLY A 118 11.57 -8.67 10.14
CA GLY A 118 12.54 -7.81 10.79
C GLY A 118 13.95 -8.39 10.61
N ALA A 119 14.86 -7.56 10.09
CA ALA A 119 16.31 -7.76 9.93
C ALA A 119 16.75 -8.85 8.93
N ARG A 120 16.87 -8.47 7.65
CA ARG A 120 17.53 -9.30 6.64
C ARG A 120 18.49 -8.52 5.72
N ASN A 121 19.50 -9.27 5.30
CA ASN A 121 20.91 -8.95 5.07
C ASN A 121 21.20 -8.51 3.61
N VAL A 122 22.45 -8.13 3.29
CA VAL A 122 22.96 -7.74 1.96
C VAL A 122 22.49 -8.66 0.83
N VAL A 123 22.32 -9.96 1.09
CA VAL A 123 21.78 -10.94 0.14
C VAL A 123 20.35 -10.61 -0.30
N GLN A 124 19.48 -10.14 0.60
CA GLN A 124 18.16 -9.64 0.20
C GLN A 124 18.22 -8.34 -0.59
N GLN A 125 19.19 -7.47 -0.31
CA GLN A 125 19.39 -6.28 -1.13
C GLN A 125 19.88 -6.64 -2.53
N ILE A 126 20.72 -7.68 -2.67
CA ILE A 126 21.15 -8.22 -3.96
C ILE A 126 19.96 -8.85 -4.68
N ILE A 127 19.17 -9.70 -4.02
CA ILE A 127 17.96 -10.30 -4.60
C ILE A 127 16.95 -9.22 -5.02
N ALA A 128 16.71 -8.21 -4.18
CA ALA A 128 15.83 -7.10 -4.50
C ALA A 128 16.36 -6.27 -5.69
N LYS A 129 17.69 -6.06 -5.77
CA LYS A 129 18.34 -5.40 -6.92
C LYS A 129 18.26 -6.26 -8.18
N GLU A 130 18.43 -7.56 -8.10
CA GLU A 130 18.31 -8.49 -9.23
C GLU A 130 16.86 -8.57 -9.73
N GLN A 131 15.90 -8.64 -8.80
CA GLN A 131 14.48 -8.52 -9.13
C GLN A 131 14.17 -7.17 -9.77
N TRP A 132 14.70 -6.08 -9.24
CA TRP A 132 14.54 -4.73 -9.81
C TRP A 132 15.16 -4.59 -11.20
N ALA A 133 16.34 -5.16 -11.42
CA ALA A 133 16.99 -5.20 -12.73
C ALA A 133 16.15 -6.01 -13.73
N GLY A 134 15.62 -7.16 -13.31
CA GLY A 134 14.69 -7.96 -14.10
C GLY A 134 13.41 -7.18 -14.46
N ILE A 135 12.80 -6.50 -13.49
CA ILE A 135 11.63 -5.63 -13.71
C ILE A 135 11.96 -4.52 -14.71
N THR A 136 13.11 -3.85 -14.55
CA THR A 136 13.54 -2.74 -15.42
C THR A 136 13.73 -3.20 -16.86
N GLN A 137 14.38 -4.35 -17.07
CA GLN A 137 14.55 -4.94 -18.39
C GLN A 137 13.19 -5.32 -19.00
N LYS A 138 12.30 -5.96 -18.23
CA LYS A 138 10.97 -6.33 -18.73
C LYS A 138 10.07 -5.13 -19.01
N LEU A 139 10.20 -4.04 -18.26
CA LEU A 139 9.55 -2.76 -18.54
C LEU A 139 9.99 -2.16 -19.88
N GLN A 140 11.27 -2.29 -20.27
CA GLN A 140 11.76 -1.85 -21.57
C GLN A 140 11.15 -2.67 -22.73
N GLU A 141 11.00 -3.97 -22.53
CA GLU A 141 10.42 -4.91 -23.52
C GLU A 141 8.90 -4.73 -23.73
N LEU A 142 8.17 -4.02 -22.86
CA LEU A 142 6.72 -3.83 -22.97
C LEU A 142 6.28 -2.96 -24.15
N GLY A 143 7.17 -2.12 -24.67
CA GLY A 143 6.89 -1.03 -25.60
C GLY A 143 6.59 0.28 -24.88
N ASP A 144 6.89 1.42 -25.53
CA ASP A 144 6.95 2.74 -24.91
C ASP A 144 5.65 3.14 -24.20
N LYS A 145 4.50 2.97 -24.85
CA LYS A 145 3.20 3.33 -24.26
C LYS A 145 2.89 2.56 -22.97
N CYS A 146 3.15 1.25 -22.94
CA CYS A 146 2.90 0.47 -21.74
C CYS A 146 3.89 0.81 -20.62
N ARG A 147 5.17 0.99 -20.95
CA ARG A 147 6.18 1.41 -19.99
C ARG A 147 5.80 2.75 -19.34
N GLU A 148 5.45 3.73 -20.17
CA GLU A 148 5.16 5.09 -19.72
C GLU A 148 3.89 5.15 -18.84
N ILE A 149 2.81 4.44 -19.21
CA ILE A 149 1.62 4.32 -18.34
C ILE A 149 1.99 3.75 -16.96
N LEU A 150 2.82 2.71 -16.92
CA LEU A 150 3.21 2.06 -15.67
C LEU A 150 4.11 2.93 -14.81
N LEU A 151 5.02 3.70 -15.42
CA LEU A 151 5.90 4.64 -14.71
C LEU A 151 5.09 5.79 -14.10
N TYR A 152 4.20 6.43 -14.88
CA TYR A 152 3.35 7.48 -14.29
C TYR A 152 2.44 6.95 -13.18
N PHE A 153 1.95 5.72 -13.32
CA PHE A 153 1.17 5.09 -12.26
C PHE A 153 2.01 4.80 -11.00
N GLU A 154 3.25 4.36 -11.16
CA GLU A 154 4.18 4.11 -10.05
C GLU A 154 4.60 5.41 -9.34
N ASP A 155 4.79 6.49 -10.10
CA ASP A 155 4.91 7.86 -9.57
C ASP A 155 3.61 8.32 -8.85
N GLY A 156 2.53 7.56 -8.94
CA GLY A 156 1.28 7.81 -8.23
C GLY A 156 0.43 8.93 -8.83
N TYR A 157 0.57 9.19 -10.13
CA TYR A 157 -0.39 10.00 -10.88
C TYR A 157 -1.73 9.27 -11.04
N SER A 158 -2.83 10.03 -11.03
CA SER A 158 -4.16 9.44 -11.23
C SER A 158 -4.39 9.03 -12.69
N ASP A 159 -5.36 8.14 -12.94
CA ASP A 159 -5.78 7.79 -14.31
C ASP A 159 -6.16 9.02 -15.15
N LYS A 160 -6.67 10.07 -14.49
CA LYS A 160 -7.06 11.33 -15.12
C LYS A 160 -5.83 12.14 -15.55
N ASP A 161 -4.81 12.22 -14.69
CA ASP A 161 -3.57 12.93 -15.01
C ASP A 161 -2.84 12.24 -16.15
N ILE A 162 -2.70 10.91 -16.08
CA ILE A 162 -2.09 10.10 -17.12
C ILE A 162 -2.85 10.25 -18.45
N ALA A 163 -4.18 10.33 -18.43
CA ALA A 163 -4.97 10.55 -19.63
C ALA A 163 -4.61 11.90 -20.29
N GLY A 164 -4.40 12.94 -19.49
CA GLY A 164 -3.93 14.24 -19.95
C GLY A 164 -2.50 14.18 -20.51
N PHE A 165 -1.57 13.57 -19.80
CA PHE A 165 -0.16 13.50 -20.20
C PHE A 165 0.05 12.71 -21.50
N MET A 166 -0.67 11.61 -21.65
CA MET A 166 -0.50 10.68 -22.76
C MET A 166 -1.58 10.79 -23.84
N LEU A 167 -2.44 11.81 -23.75
CA LEU A 167 -3.52 12.12 -24.70
C LEU A 167 -4.50 10.96 -24.92
N TYR A 168 -4.89 10.26 -23.84
CA TYR A 168 -5.97 9.29 -23.89
C TYR A 168 -7.34 9.97 -23.83
N ASN A 169 -8.33 9.36 -24.49
CA ASN A 169 -9.70 9.88 -24.55
C ASN A 169 -10.39 9.99 -23.17
N SER A 170 -10.05 9.10 -22.23
CA SER A 170 -10.60 9.15 -20.87
C SER A 170 -9.73 8.39 -19.86
N ALA A 171 -9.95 8.69 -18.57
CA ALA A 171 -9.36 7.96 -17.45
C ALA A 171 -9.72 6.46 -17.47
N ASP A 172 -10.92 6.08 -17.92
CA ASP A 172 -11.32 4.67 -18.02
C ASP A 172 -10.51 3.90 -19.07
N VAL A 173 -10.15 4.57 -20.17
CA VAL A 173 -9.27 3.98 -21.18
C VAL A 173 -7.88 3.77 -20.58
N VAL A 174 -7.34 4.75 -19.85
CA VAL A 174 -6.06 4.60 -19.14
C VAL A 174 -6.11 3.44 -18.14
N LYS A 175 -7.14 3.36 -17.31
CA LYS A 175 -7.32 2.27 -16.34
C LYS A 175 -7.29 0.91 -17.02
N THR A 176 -8.04 0.76 -18.11
CA THR A 176 -8.10 -0.49 -18.88
C THR A 176 -6.76 -0.81 -19.54
N SER A 177 -6.10 0.19 -20.14
CA SER A 177 -4.78 0.04 -20.76
C SER A 177 -3.72 -0.33 -19.73
N ARG A 178 -3.71 0.31 -18.55
CA ARG A 178 -2.81 0.01 -17.44
C ARG A 178 -2.97 -1.44 -16.99
N LEU A 179 -4.20 -1.91 -16.79
CA LEU A 179 -4.47 -3.30 -16.41
C LEU A 179 -3.87 -4.29 -17.42
N ARG A 180 -4.07 -4.05 -18.73
CA ARG A 180 -3.47 -4.88 -19.79
C ARG A 180 -1.94 -4.84 -19.78
N CYS A 181 -1.35 -3.66 -19.56
CA CYS A 181 0.11 -3.52 -19.48
C CYS A 181 0.68 -4.24 -18.23
N LEU A 182 0.01 -4.16 -17.09
CA LEU A 182 0.36 -4.90 -15.86
C LEU A 182 0.29 -6.41 -16.09
N GLU A 183 -0.77 -6.91 -16.73
CA GLU A 183 -0.90 -8.33 -17.07
C GLU A 183 0.21 -8.79 -18.02
N LYS A 184 0.55 -7.98 -19.04
CA LYS A 184 1.65 -8.26 -19.95
C LYS A 184 2.99 -8.35 -19.19
N LEU A 185 3.26 -7.40 -18.30
CA LEU A 185 4.46 -7.39 -17.47
C LEU A 185 4.53 -8.62 -16.56
N ARG A 186 3.43 -8.97 -15.88
CA ARG A 186 3.34 -10.17 -15.03
C ARG A 186 3.66 -11.46 -15.79
N LYS A 187 3.11 -11.60 -17.01
CA LYS A 187 3.39 -12.75 -17.89
C LYS A 187 4.88 -12.82 -18.25
N MET A 188 5.50 -11.69 -18.56
CA MET A 188 6.94 -11.62 -18.90
C MET A 188 7.86 -11.92 -17.72
N MET A 189 7.39 -11.67 -16.50
CA MET A 189 8.11 -11.97 -15.26
C MET A 189 7.83 -13.39 -14.72
N ASN A 190 7.00 -14.20 -15.39
CA ASN A 190 6.56 -15.51 -14.91
C ASN A 190 5.96 -15.50 -13.48
N ILE A 191 5.38 -14.38 -13.06
CA ILE A 191 4.68 -14.29 -11.78
C ILE A 191 3.36 -15.03 -11.96
N LYS A 192 3.30 -16.28 -11.47
CA LYS A 192 2.08 -17.08 -11.49
C LYS A 192 1.01 -16.34 -10.68
N GLN A 193 -0.21 -16.34 -11.22
CA GLN A 193 -1.41 -15.93 -10.51
C GLN A 193 -1.59 -16.91 -9.34
N SER A 194 -1.18 -16.51 -8.14
CA SER A 194 -1.72 -17.10 -6.93
C SER A 194 -3.19 -16.67 -6.88
N LEU A 195 -4.04 -17.61 -7.28
CA LEU A 195 -5.48 -17.58 -6.97
C LEU A 195 -5.66 -17.59 -5.46
#